data_AF-A0A2V5QKJ3-F1
#
_entry.id   AF-A0A2V5QKJ3-F1
#
_cell.length_a   1.000
_cell.length_b   1.000
_cell.length_c   1.000
_cell.angle_alpha   90.00
_cell.angle_beta   90.00
_cell.angle_gamma   90.00
#
_symmetry.space_group_name_H-M   'P 1'
#
loop_
_entity.id
_entity.type
_entity.pdbx_description
1 polymer ?
#
loop_
_entity_poly.entity_id
_entity_poly.type
_entity_poly.pdbx_seq_one_letter_code
_entity_poly.pdbx_strand_id
1 'polypeptide(L)'
;MTLSDVAGALSASNVLVAVGRLEQYDKLYLVVSDTRFKKFDEIEHTVLRSNPDGVVLLDDVATVEHSAEPPWIRVTADGHDAVLFQVYQQPSGNTVEIARGIKAKLREIQKQIPEGVKIADWYDQSDLILASEHSTRDAILIGMLLAAFVLLIFLRDWKVTLIAIFTVPAVLAATILLLYALKMSFNIMTLGGMAAAVGLIIDDAIVMVEHIIRRVRGTREADPRSRVLEAAREFTNPLAGSSAATIIIFTPLAFLSGVTGAFFKALSVTMAASLIISFVVAWLAVPILCATFLKRGDAEIEEYGSFTRRVHEVYRKKMQRLLGQPRFVIVFLVPILLLGFIAFKSVGSGFMPVMDEGGFILDYISPPGT
;
A
#
# COMPACT_ATOMS: atom_id res chain seq x y z
N MET A 1 12.31 41.38 -48.57
CA MET A 1 11.51 40.51 -47.69
C MET A 1 12.31 40.27 -46.43
N THR A 2 11.66 40.39 -45.29
CA THR A 2 12.23 40.16 -43.96
C THR A 2 11.58 38.92 -43.35
N LEU A 3 12.21 38.33 -42.33
CA LEU A 3 11.66 37.17 -41.63
C LEU A 3 10.30 37.46 -40.97
N SER A 4 10.09 38.70 -40.53
CA SER A 4 8.81 39.19 -40.03
C SER A 4 7.71 39.22 -41.10
N ASP A 5 8.06 39.49 -42.37
CA ASP A 5 7.09 39.51 -43.46
C ASP A 5 6.54 38.09 -43.72
N VAL A 6 7.43 37.08 -43.69
CA VAL A 6 7.07 35.68 -43.85
C VAL A 6 6.20 35.19 -42.70
N ALA A 7 6.61 35.48 -41.45
CA ALA A 7 5.84 35.11 -40.27
C ALA A 7 4.45 35.78 -40.25
N GLY A 8 4.37 37.05 -40.66
CA GLY A 8 3.12 37.79 -40.78
C GLY A 8 2.19 37.20 -41.85
N ALA A 9 2.72 36.88 -43.03
CA ALA A 9 1.94 36.29 -44.12
C ALA A 9 1.40 34.90 -43.75
N LEU A 10 2.23 34.02 -43.19
CA LEU A 10 1.80 32.69 -42.72
C LEU A 10 0.74 32.77 -41.63
N SER A 11 0.90 33.70 -40.68
CA SER A 11 -0.07 33.90 -39.59
C SER A 11 -1.40 34.45 -40.09
N ALA A 12 -1.38 35.34 -41.09
CA ALA A 12 -2.57 35.93 -41.68
C ALA A 12 -3.32 34.96 -42.61
N SER A 13 -2.62 34.02 -43.23
CA SER A 13 -3.19 33.01 -44.11
C SER A 13 -3.78 31.81 -43.35
N ASN A 14 -3.41 31.57 -42.09
CA ASN A 14 -3.86 30.41 -41.30
C ASN A 14 -4.89 30.78 -40.22
N VAL A 15 -6.05 31.32 -40.61
CA VAL A 15 -7.04 31.85 -39.64
C VAL A 15 -8.45 31.30 -39.90
N LEU A 16 -9.20 31.14 -38.81
CA LEU A 16 -10.63 30.84 -38.83
C LEU A 16 -11.38 32.02 -38.20
N VAL A 17 -12.14 32.79 -38.99
CA VAL A 17 -12.81 34.01 -38.53
C VAL A 17 -14.29 34.01 -38.92
N ALA A 18 -15.15 34.38 -37.98
CA ALA A 18 -16.55 34.67 -38.29
C ALA A 18 -16.65 36.01 -39.03
N VAL A 19 -17.14 35.98 -40.27
CA VAL A 19 -17.26 37.16 -41.14
C VAL A 19 -18.55 37.93 -40.83
N GLY A 20 -19.61 37.23 -40.39
CA GLY A 20 -20.89 37.84 -40.06
C GLY A 20 -22.01 36.83 -39.98
N ARG A 21 -23.25 37.32 -39.88
CA ARG A 21 -24.46 36.50 -39.88
C ARG A 21 -25.35 36.92 -41.05
N LEU A 22 -25.81 35.94 -41.82
CA LEU A 22 -26.72 36.13 -42.93
C LEU A 22 -28.11 35.66 -42.52
N GLU A 23 -29.10 36.55 -42.55
CA GLU A 23 -30.49 36.20 -42.28
C GLU A 23 -31.19 35.78 -43.57
N GLN A 24 -31.65 34.53 -43.62
CA GLN A 24 -32.38 33.99 -44.77
C GLN A 24 -33.35 32.88 -44.30
N TYR A 25 -34.58 32.86 -44.83
CA TYR A 25 -35.61 31.86 -44.47
C TYR A 25 -35.93 31.78 -42.96
N ASP A 26 -36.12 32.93 -42.30
CA ASP A 26 -36.33 33.02 -40.83
C ASP A 26 -35.23 32.33 -40.00
N LYS A 27 -34.03 32.18 -40.57
CA LYS A 27 -32.86 31.60 -39.92
C LYS A 27 -31.66 32.52 -40.08
N LEU A 28 -30.81 32.51 -39.05
CA LEU A 28 -29.62 33.33 -38.98
C LEU A 28 -28.38 32.43 -39.13
N TYR A 29 -27.77 32.45 -40.32
CA TYR A 29 -26.61 31.62 -40.65
C TYR A 29 -25.31 32.35 -40.32
N LEU A 30 -24.44 31.73 -39.51
CA LEU A 30 -23.08 32.24 -39.29
C LEU A 30 -22.22 31.97 -40.52
N VAL A 31 -21.71 33.03 -41.15
CA VAL A 31 -20.74 32.93 -42.24
C VAL A 31 -19.34 32.94 -41.63
N VAL A 32 -18.57 31.91 -41.92
CA VAL A 32 -17.20 31.74 -41.42
C VAL A 32 -16.26 31.64 -42.61
N SER A 33 -15.13 32.35 -42.54
CA SER A 33 -14.00 32.17 -43.43
C SER A 33 -13.00 31.23 -42.75
N ASP A 34 -12.77 30.06 -43.35
CA ASP A 34 -11.79 29.08 -42.90
C ASP A 34 -10.65 29.03 -43.92
N THR A 35 -9.57 29.76 -43.65
CA THR A 35 -8.36 29.76 -44.50
C THR A 35 -7.27 28.87 -43.94
N ARG A 36 -7.53 28.10 -42.86
CA ARG A 36 -6.51 27.24 -42.25
C ARG A 36 -5.98 26.23 -43.24
N PHE A 37 -4.66 26.02 -43.21
CA PHE A 37 -3.99 25.05 -44.07
C PHE A 37 -4.48 23.63 -43.74
N LYS A 38 -4.97 22.92 -44.75
CA LYS A 38 -5.41 21.53 -44.66
C LYS A 38 -4.45 20.57 -45.34
N LYS A 39 -3.68 21.08 -46.30
CA LYS A 39 -2.69 20.32 -47.05
C LYS A 39 -1.35 21.03 -46.97
N PHE A 40 -0.29 20.24 -47.07
CA PHE A 40 1.08 20.72 -47.07
C PHE A 40 1.34 21.71 -48.23
N ASP A 41 0.84 21.39 -49.41
CA ASP A 41 0.91 22.19 -50.63
C ASP A 41 0.32 23.61 -50.48
N GLU A 42 -0.67 23.79 -49.60
CA GLU A 42 -1.28 25.11 -49.35
C GLU A 42 -0.34 26.04 -48.57
N ILE A 43 0.60 25.47 -47.80
CA ILE A 43 1.61 26.24 -47.06
C ILE A 43 2.64 26.79 -48.05
N GLU A 44 3.11 25.96 -48.98
CA GLU A 44 4.09 26.31 -50.03
C GLU A 44 3.57 27.42 -50.94
N HIS A 45 2.30 27.36 -51.35
CA HIS A 45 1.68 28.37 -52.19
C HIS A 45 1.15 29.60 -51.40
N THR A 46 1.65 29.85 -50.19
CA THR A 46 1.26 31.05 -49.44
C THR A 46 1.82 32.29 -50.11
N VAL A 47 0.94 33.24 -50.45
CA VAL A 47 1.34 34.53 -51.02
C VAL A 47 2.04 35.38 -49.98
N LEU A 48 3.32 35.69 -50.21
CA LEU A 48 4.12 36.54 -49.33
C LEU A 48 4.06 38.01 -49.75
N ARG A 49 4.00 38.27 -51.05
CA ARG A 49 3.87 39.61 -51.60
C ARG A 49 3.16 39.59 -52.94
N SER A 50 2.31 40.58 -53.18
CA SER A 50 1.65 40.80 -54.46
C SER A 50 1.94 42.21 -54.95
N ASN A 51 2.64 42.34 -56.07
CA ASN A 51 2.96 43.59 -56.75
C ASN A 51 2.37 43.57 -58.19
N PRO A 52 2.27 44.71 -58.89
CA PRO A 52 1.82 44.75 -60.29
C PRO A 52 2.68 43.90 -61.25
N ASP A 53 3.95 43.70 -60.91
CA ASP A 53 4.92 42.95 -61.71
C ASP A 53 4.90 41.42 -61.44
N GLY A 54 4.14 40.97 -60.43
CA GLY A 54 4.03 39.55 -60.09
C GLY A 54 3.70 39.26 -58.62
N VAL A 55 3.41 38.00 -58.35
CA VAL A 55 3.17 37.45 -57.01
C VAL A 55 4.41 36.66 -56.61
N VAL A 56 4.86 36.83 -55.37
CA VAL A 56 5.94 36.04 -54.75
C VAL A 56 5.30 35.11 -53.74
N LEU A 57 5.50 33.81 -53.94
CA LEU A 57 5.01 32.73 -53.09
C LEU A 57 6.07 32.32 -52.06
N LEU A 58 5.72 31.40 -51.15
CA LEU A 58 6.65 30.93 -50.13
C LEU A 58 7.69 29.97 -50.72
N ASP A 59 7.30 29.12 -51.66
CA ASP A 59 8.19 28.22 -52.42
C ASP A 59 9.27 28.95 -53.23
N ASP A 60 9.02 30.19 -53.67
CA ASP A 60 10.00 31.04 -54.36
C ASP A 60 11.21 31.42 -53.47
N VAL A 61 11.05 31.39 -52.14
CA VAL A 61 12.04 31.95 -51.19
C VAL A 61 12.45 31.00 -50.06
N ALA A 62 11.71 29.92 -49.84
CA ALA A 62 11.92 28.99 -48.74
C ALA A 62 11.52 27.57 -49.15
N THR A 63 12.22 26.59 -48.59
CA THR A 63 11.85 25.19 -48.70
C THR A 63 10.99 24.82 -47.50
N VAL A 64 9.79 24.30 -47.75
CA VAL A 64 8.91 23.78 -46.71
C VAL A 64 9.10 22.27 -46.70
N GLU A 65 9.44 21.70 -45.54
CA GLU A 65 9.62 20.26 -45.39
C GLU A 65 8.79 19.73 -44.23
N HIS A 66 8.19 18.54 -44.43
CA HIS A 66 7.65 17.78 -43.31
C HIS A 66 8.81 17.23 -42.49
N SER A 67 9.12 17.92 -41.39
CA SER A 67 10.14 17.48 -40.46
C SER A 67 9.53 17.17 -39.10
N ALA A 68 10.16 16.25 -38.38
CA ALA A 68 9.87 16.04 -36.97
C ALA A 68 10.54 17.17 -36.17
N GLU A 69 9.92 17.56 -35.07
CA GLU A 69 10.57 18.42 -34.10
C GLU A 69 11.90 17.77 -33.65
N PRO A 70 13.03 18.50 -33.63
CA PRO A 70 14.32 17.94 -33.23
C PRO A 70 14.20 17.25 -31.87
N PRO A 71 14.47 15.94 -31.76
CA PRO A 71 14.37 15.25 -30.50
C PRO A 71 15.57 15.62 -29.62
N TRP A 72 15.33 16.44 -28.60
CA TRP A 72 16.32 16.75 -27.57
C TRP A 72 16.52 15.59 -26.57
N ILE A 73 15.62 14.60 -26.59
CA ILE A 73 15.63 13.43 -25.73
C ILE A 73 15.67 12.20 -26.62
N ARG A 74 16.72 11.38 -26.48
CA ARG A 74 16.82 10.08 -27.10
C ARG A 74 16.46 8.99 -26.08
N VAL A 75 15.49 8.15 -26.43
CA VAL A 75 15.10 6.99 -25.61
C VAL A 75 15.47 5.72 -26.37
N THR A 76 16.12 4.80 -25.69
CA THR A 76 16.48 3.48 -26.23
C THR A 76 16.02 2.38 -25.30
N ALA A 77 15.56 1.26 -25.87
CA ALA A 77 15.25 0.02 -25.15
C ALA A 77 16.07 -1.12 -25.75
N ASP A 78 16.85 -1.84 -24.94
CA ASP A 78 17.75 -2.92 -25.40
C ASP A 78 18.61 -2.55 -26.62
N GLY A 79 19.14 -1.32 -26.64
CA GLY A 79 19.98 -0.82 -27.74
C GLY A 79 19.23 -0.42 -29.02
N HIS A 80 17.90 -0.48 -29.03
CA HIS A 80 17.06 -0.05 -30.16
C HIS A 80 16.36 1.27 -29.82
N ASP A 81 16.16 2.14 -30.82
CA ASP A 81 15.41 3.38 -30.62
C ASP A 81 13.97 3.06 -30.20
N ALA A 82 13.49 3.73 -29.16
CA ALA A 82 12.21 3.45 -28.53
C ALA A 82 11.46 4.74 -28.21
N VAL A 83 10.15 4.63 -28.04
CA VAL A 83 9.31 5.73 -27.55
C VAL A 83 8.93 5.44 -26.11
N LEU A 84 9.26 6.37 -25.22
CA LEU A 84 8.89 6.26 -23.82
C LEU A 84 7.44 6.72 -23.62
N PHE A 85 6.59 5.83 -23.14
CA PHE A 85 5.22 6.16 -22.75
C PHE A 85 5.08 6.03 -21.22
N GLN A 86 4.97 7.17 -20.54
CA GLN A 86 4.81 7.22 -19.09
C GLN A 86 3.34 7.38 -18.72
N VAL A 87 2.87 6.53 -17.82
CA VAL A 87 1.51 6.64 -17.26
C VAL A 87 1.60 7.11 -15.82
N TYR A 88 1.07 8.30 -15.57
CA TYR A 88 1.03 8.89 -14.24
C TYR A 88 -0.30 8.55 -13.56
N GLN A 89 -0.21 8.08 -12.32
CA GLN A 89 -1.38 7.83 -11.48
C GLN A 89 -2.00 9.16 -11.02
N GLN A 90 -3.33 9.23 -11.06
CA GLN A 90 -4.07 10.32 -10.42
C GLN A 90 -4.03 10.17 -8.88
N PRO A 91 -4.03 11.26 -8.08
CA PRO A 91 -3.82 11.20 -6.63
C PRO A 91 -4.73 10.25 -5.83
N SER A 92 -5.92 9.92 -6.34
CA SER A 92 -6.88 8.99 -5.72
C SER A 92 -6.99 7.64 -6.43
N GLY A 93 -6.11 7.37 -7.39
CA GLY A 93 -6.11 6.13 -8.17
C GLY A 93 -5.57 4.94 -7.39
N ASN A 94 -6.02 3.73 -7.74
CA ASN A 94 -5.42 2.49 -7.26
C ASN A 94 -4.39 1.99 -8.28
N THR A 95 -3.13 1.84 -7.85
CA THR A 95 -2.01 1.49 -8.76
C THR A 95 -2.22 0.13 -9.41
N VAL A 96 -2.68 -0.86 -8.65
CA VAL A 96 -2.90 -2.23 -9.13
C VAL A 96 -4.07 -2.29 -10.12
N GLU A 97 -5.13 -1.54 -9.85
CA GLU A 97 -6.29 -1.46 -10.76
C GLU A 97 -5.93 -0.76 -12.08
N ILE A 98 -5.22 0.36 -12.00
CA ILE A 98 -4.73 1.12 -13.17
C ILE A 98 -3.80 0.23 -14.01
N ALA A 99 -2.82 -0.42 -13.40
CA ALA A 99 -1.89 -1.31 -14.10
C ALA A 99 -2.63 -2.47 -14.79
N ARG A 100 -3.62 -3.08 -14.12
CA ARG A 100 -4.47 -4.12 -14.71
C ARG A 100 -5.26 -3.61 -15.91
N GLY A 101 -5.83 -2.39 -15.82
CA GLY A 101 -6.55 -1.73 -16.90
C GLY A 101 -5.66 -1.41 -18.10
N ILE A 102 -4.44 -0.91 -17.84
CA ILE A 102 -3.43 -0.65 -18.87
C ILE A 102 -3.04 -1.96 -19.56
N LYS A 103 -2.66 -3.00 -18.81
CA LYS A 103 -2.33 -4.32 -19.38
C LYS A 103 -3.48 -4.89 -20.21
N ALA A 104 -4.73 -4.70 -19.79
CA ALA A 104 -5.90 -5.11 -20.57
C ALA A 104 -6.04 -4.33 -21.88
N LYS A 105 -5.86 -3.01 -21.86
CA LYS A 105 -5.91 -2.16 -23.06
C LYS A 105 -4.74 -2.40 -24.00
N LEU A 106 -3.54 -2.61 -23.46
CA LEU A 106 -2.37 -2.95 -24.28
C LEU A 106 -2.58 -4.26 -25.04
N ARG A 107 -3.19 -5.29 -24.42
CA ARG A 107 -3.56 -6.53 -25.13
C ARG A 107 -4.58 -6.33 -26.25
N GLU A 108 -5.45 -5.33 -26.14
CA GLU A 108 -6.40 -4.97 -27.19
C GLU A 108 -5.69 -4.25 -28.34
N ILE A 109 -4.88 -3.24 -28.01
CA ILE A 109 -4.14 -2.41 -28.98
C ILE A 109 -3.09 -3.25 -29.71
N GLN A 110 -2.44 -4.20 -29.03
CA GLN A 110 -1.43 -5.09 -29.63
C GLN A 110 -1.95 -5.87 -30.85
N LYS A 111 -3.27 -6.06 -30.98
CA LYS A 111 -3.89 -6.69 -32.16
C LYS A 111 -4.00 -5.78 -33.37
N GLN A 112 -3.91 -4.47 -33.18
CA GLN A 112 -4.04 -3.43 -34.21
C GLN A 112 -2.68 -2.83 -34.59
N ILE A 113 -1.62 -3.18 -33.87
CA ILE A 113 -0.28 -2.63 -34.08
C ILE A 113 0.33 -3.26 -35.34
N PRO A 114 1.00 -2.46 -36.20
CA PRO A 114 1.72 -2.96 -37.36
C PRO A 114 2.81 -3.99 -37.01
N GLU A 115 3.09 -4.91 -37.94
CA GLU A 115 4.20 -5.84 -37.78
C GLU A 115 5.52 -5.08 -37.57
N GLY A 116 6.30 -5.49 -36.54
CA GLY A 116 7.58 -4.88 -36.19
C GLY A 116 7.55 -3.94 -34.99
N VAL A 117 6.38 -3.50 -34.51
CA VAL A 117 6.27 -2.68 -33.29
C VAL A 117 6.03 -3.58 -32.07
N LYS A 118 6.97 -3.57 -31.13
CA LYS A 118 6.88 -4.32 -29.85
C LYS A 118 6.64 -3.36 -28.70
N ILE A 119 5.60 -3.62 -27.92
CA ILE A 119 5.37 -2.95 -26.64
C ILE A 119 5.99 -3.80 -25.54
N ALA A 120 6.80 -3.18 -24.68
CA ALA A 120 7.41 -3.81 -23.50
C ALA A 120 7.13 -2.95 -22.26
N ASP A 121 6.86 -3.60 -21.13
CA ASP A 121 6.71 -2.99 -19.81
C ASP A 121 8.05 -3.02 -19.06
N TRP A 122 8.73 -1.87 -19.03
CA TRP A 122 10.04 -1.74 -18.37
C TRP A 122 9.95 -1.45 -16.87
N TYR A 123 8.88 -0.78 -16.44
CA TYR A 123 8.67 -0.42 -15.04
C TYR A 123 7.18 -0.47 -14.70
N ASP A 124 6.82 -1.29 -13.72
CA ASP A 124 5.47 -1.40 -13.19
C ASP A 124 5.51 -1.41 -11.65
N GLN A 125 5.13 -0.27 -11.06
CA GLN A 125 5.06 -0.12 -9.62
C GLN A 125 4.07 -1.10 -8.95
N SER A 126 3.07 -1.59 -9.70
CA SER A 126 2.09 -2.53 -9.15
C SER A 126 2.71 -3.89 -8.80
N ASP A 127 3.82 -4.27 -9.44
CA ASP A 127 4.51 -5.53 -9.14
C ASP A 127 5.10 -5.53 -7.73
N LEU A 128 5.65 -4.40 -7.27
CA LEU A 128 6.12 -4.24 -5.89
C LEU A 128 4.97 -4.35 -4.87
N ILE A 129 3.80 -3.81 -5.20
CA ILE A 129 2.60 -3.89 -4.34
C ILE A 129 2.10 -5.34 -4.28
N LEU A 130 2.02 -6.05 -5.41
CA LEU A 130 1.61 -7.45 -5.48
C LEU A 130 2.62 -8.38 -4.78
N ALA A 131 3.92 -8.13 -4.92
CA ALA A 131 4.96 -8.85 -4.18
C ALA A 131 4.85 -8.61 -2.66
N SER A 132 4.54 -7.39 -2.24
CA SER A 132 4.27 -7.06 -0.84
C SER A 132 3.00 -7.73 -0.32
N GLU A 133 1.96 -7.83 -1.16
CA GLU A 133 0.73 -8.57 -0.85
C GLU A 133 1.03 -10.05 -0.61
N HIS A 134 1.74 -10.70 -1.54
CA HIS A 134 2.15 -12.09 -1.41
C HIS A 134 3.00 -12.33 -0.16
N SER A 135 3.97 -11.45 0.09
CA SER A 135 4.83 -11.52 1.28
C SER A 135 4.02 -11.38 2.58
N THR A 136 3.05 -10.46 2.60
CA THR A 136 2.15 -10.28 3.75
C THR A 136 1.26 -11.50 3.97
N ARG A 137 0.67 -12.04 2.90
CA ARG A 137 -0.11 -13.29 2.95
C ARG A 137 0.72 -14.43 3.51
N ASP A 138 1.95 -14.61 3.02
CA ASP A 138 2.82 -15.69 3.44
C ASP A 138 3.25 -15.53 4.90
N ALA A 139 3.56 -14.30 5.33
CA ALA A 139 3.84 -13.98 6.74
C ALA A 139 2.64 -14.29 7.65
N ILE A 140 1.41 -13.98 7.22
CA ILE A 140 0.18 -14.30 7.96
C ILE A 140 0.02 -15.83 8.10
N LEU A 141 0.19 -16.57 7.02
CA LEU A 141 0.04 -18.03 7.01
C LEU A 141 1.10 -18.70 7.90
N ILE A 142 2.37 -18.26 7.78
CA ILE A 142 3.47 -18.76 8.61
C ILE A 142 3.22 -18.42 10.08
N GLY A 143 2.86 -17.17 10.38
CA GLY A 143 2.58 -16.71 11.75
C GLY A 143 1.43 -17.49 12.39
N MET A 144 0.34 -17.71 11.65
CA MET A 144 -0.80 -18.52 12.09
C MET A 144 -0.43 -19.98 12.31
N LEU A 145 0.37 -20.59 11.43
CA LEU A 145 0.82 -21.96 11.58
C LEU A 145 1.74 -22.12 12.80
N LEU A 146 2.68 -21.19 12.99
CA LEU A 146 3.56 -21.18 14.17
C LEU A 146 2.76 -20.97 15.45
N ALA A 147 1.83 -20.03 15.47
CA ALA A 147 0.94 -19.80 16.62
C ALA A 147 0.11 -21.05 16.92
N ALA A 148 -0.47 -21.68 15.90
CA ALA A 148 -1.22 -22.92 16.04
C ALA A 148 -0.36 -24.07 16.61
N PHE A 149 0.87 -24.21 16.12
CA PHE A 149 1.81 -25.21 16.62
C PHE A 149 2.17 -24.98 18.09
N VAL A 150 2.45 -23.73 18.48
CA VAL A 150 2.71 -23.35 19.87
C VAL A 150 1.48 -23.64 20.74
N LEU A 151 0.28 -23.21 20.34
CA LEU A 151 -0.96 -23.49 21.07
C LEU A 151 -1.20 -24.99 21.24
N LEU A 152 -0.98 -25.78 20.19
CA LEU A 152 -1.15 -27.23 20.25
C LEU A 152 -0.17 -27.87 21.25
N ILE A 153 1.07 -27.38 21.34
CA ILE A 153 2.05 -27.87 22.33
C ILE A 153 1.62 -27.51 23.75
N PHE A 154 1.17 -26.27 23.99
CA PHE A 154 0.88 -25.77 25.33
C PHE A 154 -0.50 -26.19 25.86
N LEU A 155 -1.54 -26.09 25.03
CA LEU A 155 -2.93 -26.37 25.40
C LEU A 155 -3.37 -27.80 25.08
N ARG A 156 -2.68 -28.47 24.13
CA ARG A 156 -2.98 -29.84 23.65
C ARG A 156 -4.44 -30.05 23.24
N ASP A 157 -5.11 -28.96 22.83
CA ASP A 157 -6.51 -28.96 22.42
C ASP A 157 -6.64 -28.38 21.00
N TRP A 158 -7.09 -29.24 20.08
CA TRP A 158 -7.22 -28.89 18.67
C TRP A 158 -8.38 -27.93 18.40
N LYS A 159 -9.48 -27.99 19.17
CA LYS A 159 -10.65 -27.14 18.98
C LYS A 159 -10.32 -25.69 19.31
N VAL A 160 -9.62 -25.54 20.42
CA VAL A 160 -9.09 -24.27 20.93
C VAL A 160 -8.15 -23.62 19.92
N THR A 161 -7.24 -24.41 19.37
CA THR A 161 -6.31 -23.97 18.33
C THR A 161 -7.06 -23.53 17.06
N LEU A 162 -8.09 -24.27 16.64
CA LEU A 162 -8.93 -23.89 15.50
C LEU A 162 -9.66 -22.55 15.72
N ILE A 163 -10.19 -22.29 16.92
CA ILE A 163 -10.86 -21.00 17.22
C ILE A 163 -9.89 -19.84 16.98
N ALA A 164 -8.64 -19.94 17.44
CA ALA A 164 -7.62 -18.92 17.22
C ALA A 164 -7.29 -18.76 15.72
N ILE A 165 -7.10 -19.87 15.00
CA ILE A 165 -6.84 -19.89 13.55
C ILE A 165 -7.94 -19.20 12.76
N PHE A 166 -9.22 -19.43 13.07
CA PHE A 166 -10.34 -18.81 12.35
C PHE A 166 -10.54 -17.34 12.70
N THR A 167 -10.13 -16.93 13.90
CA THR A 167 -10.30 -15.54 14.38
C THR A 167 -9.43 -14.57 13.57
N VAL A 168 -8.20 -14.95 13.24
CA VAL A 168 -7.25 -14.06 12.55
C VAL A 168 -7.73 -13.64 11.14
N PRO A 169 -8.12 -14.55 10.23
CA PRO A 169 -8.70 -14.18 8.94
C PRO A 169 -9.97 -13.33 9.07
N ALA A 170 -10.81 -13.60 10.08
CA ALA A 170 -12.03 -12.84 10.30
C ALA A 170 -11.72 -11.38 10.68
N VAL A 171 -10.74 -11.15 11.57
CA VAL A 171 -10.28 -9.82 11.95
C VAL A 171 -9.66 -9.08 10.76
N LEU A 172 -8.83 -9.76 9.96
CA LEU A 172 -8.23 -9.16 8.76
C LEU A 172 -9.28 -8.79 7.71
N ALA A 173 -10.25 -9.67 7.45
CA ALA A 173 -11.33 -9.39 6.52
C ALA A 173 -12.18 -8.19 6.97
N ALA A 174 -12.51 -8.12 8.27
CA ALA A 174 -13.21 -6.98 8.84
C ALA A 174 -12.35 -5.69 8.79
N THR A 175 -11.03 -5.80 8.95
CA THR A 175 -10.10 -4.67 8.79
C THR A 175 -10.14 -4.14 7.38
N ILE A 176 -10.03 -5.01 6.37
CA ILE A 176 -10.08 -4.62 4.96
C ILE A 176 -11.40 -3.91 4.65
N LEU A 177 -12.52 -4.42 5.18
CA LEU A 177 -13.83 -3.79 5.02
C LEU A 177 -13.87 -2.39 5.64
N LEU A 178 -13.28 -2.20 6.82
CA LEU A 178 -13.20 -0.89 7.47
C LEU A 178 -12.31 0.08 6.69
N LEU A 179 -11.15 -0.37 6.21
CA LEU A 179 -10.26 0.46 5.37
C LEU A 179 -10.93 0.86 4.06
N TYR A 180 -11.71 -0.04 3.46
CA TYR A 180 -12.53 0.25 2.29
C TYR A 180 -13.59 1.32 2.61
N ALA A 181 -14.26 1.24 3.76
CA ALA A 181 -15.20 2.26 4.22
C ALA A 181 -14.53 3.63 4.46
N LEU A 182 -13.26 3.62 4.91
CA LEU A 182 -12.42 4.82 5.08
C LEU A 182 -11.83 5.34 3.76
N LYS A 183 -12.15 4.71 2.62
CA LYS A 183 -11.62 5.05 1.28
C LYS A 183 -10.10 5.06 1.21
N MET A 184 -9.44 4.20 1.98
CA MET A 184 -7.99 4.04 1.93
C MET A 184 -7.60 3.12 0.77
N SER A 185 -6.50 3.45 0.08
CA SER A 185 -5.96 2.62 -1.00
C SER A 185 -5.19 1.43 -0.43
N PHE A 186 -5.18 0.34 -1.19
CA PHE A 186 -4.36 -0.84 -0.88
C PHE A 186 -2.94 -0.60 -1.37
N ASN A 187 -2.01 -0.38 -0.44
CA ASN A 187 -0.61 -0.06 -0.72
C ASN A 187 0.33 -0.77 0.28
N ILE A 188 1.63 -0.63 0.04
CA ILE A 188 2.70 -1.28 0.82
C ILE A 188 2.61 -0.93 2.31
N MET A 189 2.26 0.32 2.66
CA MET A 189 2.14 0.76 4.06
C MET A 189 0.92 0.16 4.76
N THR A 190 -0.22 0.06 4.07
CA THR A 190 -1.42 -0.62 4.61
C THR A 190 -1.19 -2.12 4.78
N LEU A 191 -0.50 -2.77 3.82
CA LEU A 191 -0.11 -4.18 3.90
C LEU A 191 0.86 -4.42 5.06
N GLY A 192 1.88 -3.56 5.21
CA GLY A 192 2.81 -3.60 6.33
C GLY A 192 2.12 -3.40 7.68
N GLY A 193 1.14 -2.49 7.76
CA GLY A 193 0.31 -2.31 8.94
C GLY A 193 -0.49 -3.57 9.28
N MET A 194 -1.14 -4.22 8.31
CA MET A 194 -1.84 -5.49 8.56
C MET A 194 -0.86 -6.59 8.98
N ALA A 195 0.28 -6.72 8.32
CA ALA A 195 1.30 -7.72 8.64
C ALA A 195 1.80 -7.57 10.09
N ALA A 196 2.08 -6.34 10.51
CA ALA A 196 2.50 -6.04 11.87
C ALA A 196 1.39 -6.28 12.91
N ALA A 197 0.13 -6.03 12.54
CA ALA A 197 -1.01 -6.24 13.43
C ALA A 197 -1.28 -7.73 13.70
N VAL A 198 -0.92 -8.63 12.79
CA VAL A 198 -1.27 -10.07 12.88
C VAL A 198 -0.76 -10.71 14.16
N GLY A 199 0.47 -10.41 14.59
CA GLY A 199 1.01 -10.93 15.85
C GLY A 199 0.16 -10.48 17.06
N LEU A 200 -0.24 -9.21 17.08
CA LEU A 200 -1.05 -8.64 18.16
C LEU A 200 -2.49 -9.17 18.13
N ILE A 201 -3.05 -9.39 16.94
CA ILE A 201 -4.38 -10.00 16.75
C ILE A 201 -4.39 -11.43 17.30
N ILE A 202 -3.33 -12.19 16.98
CA ILE A 202 -3.15 -13.55 17.47
C ILE A 202 -3.09 -13.55 19.00
N ASP A 203 -2.31 -12.65 19.61
CA ASP A 203 -2.17 -12.55 21.06
C ASP A 203 -3.50 -12.29 21.77
N ASP A 204 -4.32 -11.34 21.30
CA ASP A 204 -5.63 -11.04 21.89
C ASP A 204 -6.55 -12.27 21.92
N ALA A 205 -6.62 -13.00 20.80
CA ALA A 205 -7.43 -14.20 20.68
C ALA A 205 -6.90 -15.33 21.57
N ILE A 206 -5.58 -15.55 21.57
CA ILE A 206 -4.93 -16.60 22.35
C ILE A 206 -5.13 -16.39 23.85
N VAL A 207 -4.84 -15.19 24.35
CA VAL A 207 -4.88 -14.92 25.79
C VAL A 207 -6.31 -15.01 26.32
N MET A 208 -7.31 -14.55 25.55
CA MET A 208 -8.72 -14.73 25.90
C MET A 208 -9.10 -16.21 25.98
N VAL A 209 -8.74 -16.99 24.95
CA VAL A 209 -9.00 -18.43 24.89
C VAL A 209 -8.34 -19.16 26.06
N GLU A 210 -7.06 -18.88 26.34
CA GLU A 210 -6.32 -19.48 27.45
C GLU A 210 -6.96 -19.15 28.80
N HIS A 211 -7.37 -17.89 29.00
CA HIS A 211 -8.01 -17.45 30.23
C HIS A 211 -9.35 -18.18 30.46
N ILE A 212 -10.20 -18.27 29.44
CA ILE A 212 -11.47 -19.01 29.50
C ILE A 212 -11.21 -20.47 29.89
N ILE A 213 -10.27 -21.14 29.23
CA ILE A 213 -9.96 -22.54 29.50
C ILE A 213 -9.48 -22.73 30.93
N ARG A 214 -8.53 -21.90 31.37
CA ARG A 214 -7.99 -21.95 32.73
C ARG A 214 -9.09 -21.80 33.78
N ARG A 215 -10.08 -20.94 33.54
CA ARG A 215 -11.17 -20.67 34.48
C ARG A 215 -12.30 -21.70 34.44
N VAL A 216 -12.53 -22.33 33.29
CA VAL A 216 -13.51 -23.42 33.11
C VAL A 216 -12.97 -24.75 33.68
N ARG A 217 -11.66 -25.02 33.56
CA ARG A 217 -11.02 -26.24 34.10
C ARG A 217 -11.00 -26.32 35.63
N GLY A 218 -10.97 -25.18 36.32
CA GLY A 218 -10.84 -25.13 37.79
C GLY A 218 -12.09 -25.53 38.59
N THR A 219 -13.22 -25.88 37.96
CA THR A 219 -14.48 -26.13 38.70
C THR A 219 -15.31 -27.22 38.02
N ARG A 220 -15.55 -28.34 38.73
CA ARG A 220 -16.21 -29.55 38.18
C ARG A 220 -17.74 -29.50 38.08
N GLU A 221 -18.41 -28.54 38.72
CA GLU A 221 -19.86 -28.63 39.01
C GLU A 221 -20.76 -27.66 38.23
N ALA A 222 -20.21 -26.74 37.44
CA ALA A 222 -21.01 -25.69 36.76
C ALA A 222 -21.30 -25.99 35.28
N ASP A 223 -22.37 -25.38 34.74
CA ASP A 223 -22.68 -25.39 33.31
C ASP A 223 -21.54 -24.70 32.51
N PRO A 224 -20.91 -25.36 31.52
CA PRO A 224 -19.77 -24.79 30.79
C PRO A 224 -20.06 -23.42 30.17
N ARG A 225 -21.29 -23.18 29.71
CA ARG A 225 -21.68 -21.94 29.04
C ARG A 225 -21.71 -20.73 29.97
N SER A 226 -22.29 -20.87 31.16
CA SER A 226 -22.34 -19.77 32.12
C SER A 226 -20.95 -19.39 32.63
N ARG A 227 -20.06 -20.39 32.76
CA ARG A 227 -18.66 -20.20 33.18
C ARG A 227 -17.79 -19.53 32.13
N VAL A 228 -17.98 -19.86 30.85
CA VAL A 228 -17.26 -19.18 29.75
C VAL A 228 -17.58 -17.68 29.77
N LEU A 229 -18.84 -17.31 29.97
CA LEU A 229 -19.25 -15.91 30.03
C LEU A 229 -18.67 -15.19 31.25
N GLU A 230 -18.65 -15.84 32.41
CA GLU A 230 -18.05 -15.29 33.63
C GLU A 230 -16.54 -15.06 33.48
N ALA A 231 -15.83 -16.03 32.90
CA ALA A 231 -14.39 -15.92 32.62
C ALA A 231 -14.09 -14.80 31.61
N ALA A 232 -14.89 -14.68 30.55
CA ALA A 232 -14.75 -13.60 29.58
C ALA A 232 -14.99 -12.22 30.22
N ARG A 233 -15.96 -12.10 31.13
CA ARG A 233 -16.22 -10.87 31.90
C ARG A 233 -15.06 -10.50 32.83
N GLU A 234 -14.48 -11.49 33.52
CA GLU A 234 -13.30 -11.31 34.37
C GLU A 234 -12.12 -10.75 33.56
N PHE A 235 -11.93 -11.25 32.33
CA PHE A 235 -10.81 -10.86 31.47
C PHE A 235 -11.03 -9.60 30.62
N THR A 236 -12.25 -9.05 30.61
CA THR A 236 -12.58 -7.88 29.78
C THR A 236 -11.71 -6.67 30.14
N ASN A 237 -11.49 -6.39 31.42
CA ASN A 237 -10.70 -5.23 31.86
C ASN A 237 -9.20 -5.37 31.50
N PRO A 238 -8.54 -6.50 31.79
CA PRO A 238 -7.17 -6.75 31.31
C PRO A 238 -7.01 -6.64 29.80
N LEU A 239 -7.91 -7.25 29.03
CA LEU A 239 -7.84 -7.22 27.57
C LEU A 239 -7.99 -5.79 27.04
N ALA A 240 -9.02 -5.07 27.50
CA ALA A 240 -9.25 -3.68 27.09
C ALA A 240 -8.06 -2.78 27.43
N GLY A 241 -7.45 -2.93 28.61
CA GLY A 241 -6.25 -2.19 28.99
C GLY A 241 -5.06 -2.46 28.08
N SER A 242 -4.82 -3.73 27.74
CA SER A 242 -3.73 -4.15 26.84
C SER A 242 -3.93 -3.63 25.41
N SER A 243 -5.12 -3.81 24.84
CA SER A 243 -5.44 -3.34 23.49
C SER A 243 -5.41 -1.81 23.42
N ALA A 244 -5.95 -1.11 24.43
CA ALA A 244 -5.93 0.36 24.49
C ALA A 244 -4.50 0.91 24.58
N ALA A 245 -3.63 0.31 25.40
CA ALA A 245 -2.23 0.73 25.48
C ALA A 245 -1.53 0.65 24.12
N THR A 246 -1.79 -0.42 23.38
CA THR A 246 -1.23 -0.62 22.03
C THR A 246 -1.77 0.41 21.05
N ILE A 247 -3.09 0.65 21.04
CA ILE A 247 -3.73 1.66 20.16
C ILE A 247 -3.21 3.07 20.46
N ILE A 248 -3.02 3.41 21.75
CA ILE A 248 -2.52 4.72 22.19
C ILE A 248 -1.11 4.97 21.65
N ILE A 249 -0.25 3.95 21.57
CA ILE A 249 1.12 4.09 21.02
C ILE A 249 1.08 4.45 19.52
N PHE A 250 0.13 3.92 18.76
CA PHE A 250 0.00 4.21 17.31
C PHE A 250 -0.77 5.49 17.00
N THR A 251 -1.53 6.01 17.95
CA THR A 251 -2.37 7.20 17.74
C THR A 251 -1.54 8.45 17.36
N PRO A 252 -0.43 8.80 18.04
CA PRO A 252 0.40 9.95 17.67
C PRO A 252 0.98 9.86 16.25
N LEU A 253 1.30 8.66 15.78
CA LEU A 253 1.88 8.45 14.45
C LEU A 253 0.91 8.83 13.33
N ALA A 254 -0.41 8.76 13.56
CA ALA A 254 -1.42 9.20 12.60
C ALA A 254 -1.49 10.74 12.43
N PHE A 255 -0.94 11.49 13.40
CA PHE A 255 -0.89 12.96 13.39
C PHE A 255 0.44 13.53 12.89
N LEU A 256 1.40 12.67 12.54
CA LEU A 256 2.63 13.12 11.91
C LEU A 256 2.33 13.77 10.55
N SER A 257 3.02 14.88 10.28
CA SER A 257 2.92 15.64 9.04
C SER A 257 4.17 15.44 8.17
N GLY A 258 4.13 15.98 6.94
CA GLY A 258 5.21 15.83 5.96
C GLY A 258 5.24 14.46 5.30
N VAL A 259 6.34 14.18 4.59
CA VAL A 259 6.50 12.94 3.80
C VAL A 259 6.48 11.71 4.71
N THR A 260 7.25 11.74 5.82
CA THR A 260 7.26 10.69 6.84
C THR A 260 5.86 10.45 7.41
N GLY A 261 5.13 11.53 7.70
CA GLY A 261 3.76 11.46 8.19
C GLY A 261 2.80 10.77 7.23
N ALA A 262 2.93 11.01 5.91
CA ALA A 262 2.09 10.34 4.92
C ALA A 262 2.26 8.81 4.93
N PHE A 263 3.50 8.31 5.05
CA PHE A 263 3.80 6.88 5.15
C PHE A 263 3.29 6.28 6.47
N PHE A 264 3.62 6.91 7.61
CA PHE A 264 3.22 6.40 8.92
C PHE A 264 1.74 6.53 9.20
N LYS A 265 1.04 7.50 8.62
CA LYS A 265 -0.41 7.65 8.79
C LYS A 265 -1.16 6.45 8.24
N ALA A 266 -0.81 5.99 7.04
CA ALA A 266 -1.44 4.81 6.45
C ALA A 266 -1.21 3.57 7.32
N LEU A 267 0.05 3.32 7.72
CA LEU A 267 0.41 2.21 8.60
C LEU A 267 -0.33 2.27 9.94
N SER A 268 -0.38 3.44 10.57
CA SER A 268 -0.91 3.62 11.93
C SER A 268 -2.42 3.51 11.97
N VAL A 269 -3.13 4.07 10.98
CA VAL A 269 -4.57 3.92 10.86
C VAL A 269 -4.94 2.45 10.62
N THR A 270 -4.18 1.75 9.77
CA THR A 270 -4.40 0.32 9.54
C THR A 270 -4.15 -0.51 10.80
N MET A 271 -3.05 -0.26 11.53
CA MET A 271 -2.77 -0.91 12.81
C MET A 271 -3.89 -0.66 13.83
N ALA A 272 -4.27 0.60 14.03
CA ALA A 272 -5.33 0.95 14.99
C ALA A 272 -6.67 0.31 14.62
N ALA A 273 -7.05 0.35 13.35
CA ALA A 273 -8.25 -0.31 12.84
C ALA A 273 -8.22 -1.83 13.11
N SER A 274 -7.10 -2.50 12.78
CA SER A 274 -6.91 -3.93 13.04
C SER A 274 -7.01 -4.29 14.50
N LEU A 275 -6.41 -3.50 15.40
CA LEU A 275 -6.41 -3.76 16.84
C LEU A 275 -7.78 -3.49 17.48
N ILE A 276 -8.50 -2.45 17.03
CA ILE A 276 -9.87 -2.20 17.49
C ILE A 276 -10.78 -3.37 17.10
N ILE A 277 -10.68 -3.83 15.85
CA ILE A 277 -11.45 -4.97 15.37
C ILE A 277 -11.03 -6.25 16.09
N SER A 278 -9.73 -6.46 16.29
CA SER A 278 -9.18 -7.56 17.09
C SER A 278 -9.84 -7.62 18.46
N PHE A 279 -9.81 -6.50 19.20
CA PHE A 279 -10.43 -6.40 20.52
C PHE A 279 -11.91 -6.75 20.48
N VAL A 280 -12.68 -6.19 19.53
CA VAL A 280 -14.12 -6.46 19.41
C VAL A 280 -14.40 -7.94 19.11
N VAL A 281 -13.63 -8.55 18.21
CA VAL A 281 -13.79 -9.97 17.85
C VAL A 281 -13.33 -10.89 18.99
N ALA A 282 -12.21 -10.59 19.65
CA ALA A 282 -11.73 -11.33 20.81
C ALA A 282 -12.67 -11.20 22.02
N TRP A 283 -13.32 -10.05 22.19
CA TRP A 283 -14.27 -9.84 23.28
C TRP A 283 -15.64 -10.49 23.03
N LEU A 284 -16.12 -10.52 21.78
CA LEU A 284 -17.45 -11.04 21.43
C LEU A 284 -17.40 -12.45 20.85
N ALA A 285 -16.68 -12.65 19.75
CA ALA A 285 -16.73 -13.89 18.98
C ALA A 285 -16.03 -15.03 19.71
N VAL A 286 -14.87 -14.78 20.32
CA VAL A 286 -14.08 -15.83 20.98
C VAL A 286 -14.85 -16.49 22.13
N PRO A 287 -15.46 -15.77 23.09
CA PRO A 287 -16.27 -16.41 24.14
C PRO A 287 -17.45 -17.19 23.59
N ILE A 288 -18.11 -16.70 22.54
CA ILE A 288 -19.23 -17.40 21.89
C ILE A 288 -18.75 -18.71 21.26
N LEU A 289 -17.64 -18.68 20.54
CA LEU A 289 -17.02 -19.87 19.94
C LEU A 289 -16.56 -20.86 21.00
N CYS A 290 -15.95 -20.39 22.10
CA CYS A 290 -15.59 -21.26 23.22
C CYS A 290 -16.85 -21.90 23.84
N ALA A 291 -17.93 -21.15 24.06
CA ALA A 291 -19.16 -21.67 24.67
C ALA A 291 -19.89 -22.72 23.79
N THR A 292 -19.70 -22.67 22.46
CA THR A 292 -20.30 -23.65 21.53
C THR A 292 -19.41 -24.87 21.32
N PHE A 293 -18.09 -24.71 21.27
CA PHE A 293 -17.15 -25.78 20.91
C PHE A 293 -16.50 -26.50 22.10
N LEU A 294 -16.38 -25.88 23.29
CA LEU A 294 -15.87 -26.59 24.49
C LEU A 294 -16.89 -27.61 24.98
N LYS A 295 -16.46 -28.86 25.17
CA LYS A 295 -17.24 -29.92 25.85
C LYS A 295 -16.64 -30.19 27.23
N ARG A 296 -17.45 -30.72 28.16
CA ARG A 296 -17.03 -31.04 29.55
C ARG A 296 -15.76 -31.92 29.63
N GLY A 297 -15.49 -32.76 28.63
CA GLY A 297 -14.30 -33.63 28.58
C GLY A 297 -12.99 -32.94 28.17
N ASP A 298 -13.04 -31.72 27.64
CA ASP A 298 -11.83 -30.94 27.28
C ASP A 298 -11.15 -30.33 28.53
N ALA A 299 -11.76 -30.52 29.71
CA ALA A 299 -11.28 -30.03 31.00
C ALA A 299 -10.32 -30.97 31.73
N GLU A 300 -10.13 -32.21 31.26
CA GLU A 300 -9.32 -33.24 31.94
C GLU A 300 -7.87 -33.35 31.42
N ILE A 301 -7.48 -32.54 30.43
CA ILE A 301 -6.09 -32.53 29.93
C ILE A 301 -5.19 -31.89 30.98
N GLU A 302 -4.33 -32.71 31.61
CA GLU A 302 -3.41 -32.33 32.69
C GLU A 302 -2.72 -30.98 32.44
N GLU A 303 -2.78 -30.13 33.47
CA GLU A 303 -2.03 -28.89 33.59
C GLU A 303 -0.54 -29.19 33.40
N TYR A 304 0.03 -28.68 32.30
CA TYR A 304 1.46 -28.44 32.15
C TYR A 304 2.34 -29.70 32.24
N GLY A 305 2.92 -30.13 31.11
CA GLY A 305 3.94 -31.17 31.11
C GLY A 305 5.05 -30.92 32.15
N SER A 306 5.75 -31.97 32.58
CA SER A 306 6.78 -31.90 33.64
C SER A 306 7.81 -30.76 33.45
N PHE A 307 8.06 -30.37 32.21
CA PHE A 307 8.90 -29.24 31.84
C PHE A 307 8.35 -27.88 32.29
N THR A 308 7.09 -27.55 31.97
CA THR A 308 6.49 -26.24 32.28
C THR A 308 6.32 -26.03 33.78
N ARG A 309 6.00 -27.09 34.53
CA ARG A 309 5.98 -27.06 36.00
C ARG A 309 7.35 -26.73 36.60
N ARG A 310 8.42 -27.34 36.07
CA ARG A 310 9.80 -27.08 36.50
C ARG A 310 10.23 -25.64 36.22
N VAL A 311 9.87 -25.12 35.04
CA VAL A 311 10.11 -23.71 34.68
C VAL A 311 9.39 -22.78 35.66
N HIS A 312 8.13 -23.07 36.00
CA HIS A 312 7.34 -22.24 36.91
C HIS A 312 7.91 -22.24 38.34
N GLU A 313 8.36 -23.38 38.85
CA GLU A 313 9.01 -23.48 40.17
C GLU A 313 10.34 -22.70 40.22
N VAL A 314 11.16 -22.80 39.17
CA VAL A 314 12.42 -22.03 39.06
C VAL A 314 12.13 -20.53 38.98
N TYR A 315 11.14 -20.14 38.17
CA TYR A 315 10.70 -18.76 38.03
C TYR A 315 10.24 -18.19 39.39
N ARG A 316 9.36 -18.89 40.10
CA ARG A 316 8.87 -18.49 41.43
C ARG A 316 10.00 -18.31 42.43
N LYS A 317 10.94 -19.27 42.50
CA LYS A 317 12.08 -19.23 43.43
C LYS A 317 13.04 -18.08 43.13
N LYS A 318 13.31 -17.80 41.85
CA LYS A 318 14.14 -16.66 41.44
C LYS A 318 13.45 -15.32 41.69
N MET A 319 12.17 -15.21 41.35
CA MET A 319 11.40 -13.98 41.54
C MET A 319 11.30 -13.60 43.02
N GLN A 320 11.04 -14.56 43.91
CA GLN A 320 11.02 -14.32 45.35
C GLN A 320 12.36 -13.79 45.90
N ARG A 321 13.49 -14.29 45.37
CA ARG A 321 14.82 -13.78 45.74
C ARG A 321 15.08 -12.37 45.21
N LEU A 322 14.69 -12.09 43.97
CA LEU A 322 14.87 -10.77 43.34
C LEU A 322 14.02 -9.70 44.01
N LEU A 323 12.76 -10.00 44.34
CA LEU A 323 11.87 -9.09 45.07
C LEU A 323 12.36 -8.84 46.52
N GLY A 324 13.02 -9.82 47.14
CA GLY A 324 13.58 -9.67 48.49
C GLY A 324 14.83 -8.79 48.56
N GLN A 325 15.47 -8.48 47.42
CA GLN A 325 16.72 -7.71 47.37
C GLN A 325 16.74 -6.73 46.18
N PRO A 326 16.18 -5.52 46.33
CA PRO A 326 16.02 -4.56 45.22
C PRO A 326 17.33 -4.10 44.57
N ARG A 327 18.49 -4.30 45.24
CA ARG A 327 19.82 -3.99 44.68
C ARG A 327 20.17 -4.85 43.47
N PHE A 328 19.70 -6.11 43.41
CA PHE A 328 19.96 -6.98 42.26
C PHE A 328 19.26 -6.50 40.99
N VAL A 329 18.12 -5.81 41.12
CA VAL A 329 17.42 -5.21 39.98
C VAL A 329 18.29 -4.13 39.34
N ILE A 330 18.93 -3.28 40.14
CA ILE A 330 19.82 -2.20 39.65
C ILE A 330 21.03 -2.79 38.92
N VAL A 331 21.63 -3.84 39.47
CA VAL A 331 22.79 -4.53 38.86
C VAL A 331 22.45 -5.10 37.47
N PHE A 332 21.20 -5.49 37.22
CA PHE A 332 20.76 -5.95 35.90
C PHE A 332 20.29 -4.82 34.99
N LEU A 333 19.57 -3.83 35.54
CA LEU A 333 18.99 -2.74 34.77
C LEU A 333 20.06 -1.80 34.20
N VAL A 334 21.08 -1.45 34.99
CA VAL A 334 22.12 -0.48 34.59
C VAL A 334 22.94 -0.98 33.39
N PRO A 335 23.44 -2.23 33.35
CA PRO A 335 24.11 -2.76 32.17
C PRO A 335 23.21 -2.83 30.93
N ILE A 336 21.93 -3.18 31.10
CA ILE A 336 20.97 -3.21 29.98
C ILE A 336 20.76 -1.81 29.41
N LEU A 337 20.62 -0.79 30.26
CA LEU A 337 20.52 0.61 29.83
C LEU A 337 21.80 1.09 29.14
N LEU A 338 22.97 0.74 29.69
CA LEU A 338 24.27 1.05 29.08
C LEU A 338 24.42 0.40 27.70
N LEU A 339 24.09 -0.88 27.58
CA LEU A 339 24.09 -1.60 26.29
C LEU A 339 23.10 -0.97 25.30
N GLY A 340 21.90 -0.62 25.77
CA GLY A 340 20.91 0.08 24.95
C GLY A 340 21.41 1.42 24.44
N PHE A 341 22.12 2.19 25.27
CA PHE A 341 22.71 3.47 24.88
C PHE A 341 23.86 3.30 23.88
N ILE A 342 24.71 2.29 24.06
CA ILE A 342 25.77 1.95 23.11
C ILE A 342 25.16 1.55 21.76
N ALA A 343 24.14 0.69 21.78
CA ALA A 343 23.43 0.26 20.57
C ALA A 343 22.82 1.46 19.84
N PHE A 344 22.12 2.35 20.55
CA PHE A 344 21.53 3.57 19.99
C PHE A 344 22.56 4.45 19.26
N LYS A 345 23.79 4.58 19.80
CA LYS A 345 24.85 5.34 19.14
C LYS A 345 25.50 4.64 17.95
N SER A 346 25.44 3.32 17.91
CA SER A 346 26.04 2.51 16.83
C SER A 346 25.10 2.27 15.63
N VAL A 347 23.79 2.41 15.81
CA VAL A 347 22.81 2.19 14.74
C VAL A 347 22.78 3.41 13.82
N GLY A 348 23.06 3.19 12.53
CA GLY A 348 22.97 4.23 11.51
C GLY A 348 21.53 4.71 11.32
N SER A 349 21.37 6.01 11.06
CA SER A 349 20.08 6.60 10.72
C SER A 349 19.87 6.65 9.21
N GLY A 350 18.69 6.31 8.74
CA GLY A 350 18.25 6.46 7.35
C GLY A 350 16.79 6.89 7.29
N PHE A 351 16.35 7.44 6.15
CA PHE A 351 14.97 7.87 5.97
C PHE A 351 14.03 6.67 5.79
N MET A 352 14.33 5.81 4.82
CA MET A 352 13.66 4.52 4.60
C MET A 352 14.71 3.49 4.16
N PRO A 353 14.48 2.19 4.42
CA PRO A 353 15.29 1.14 3.83
C PRO A 353 15.21 1.23 2.30
N VAL A 354 16.34 1.02 1.63
CA VAL A 354 16.36 0.84 0.17
C VAL A 354 15.54 -0.41 -0.17
N MET A 355 14.51 -0.23 -0.99
CA MET A 355 13.69 -1.32 -1.50
C MET A 355 14.29 -1.81 -2.81
N ASP A 356 14.34 -3.14 -2.98
CA ASP A 356 14.73 -3.74 -4.25
C ASP A 356 13.52 -3.72 -5.19
N GLU A 357 13.54 -2.81 -6.17
CA GLU A 357 12.52 -2.69 -7.21
C GLU A 357 12.85 -3.55 -8.45
N GLY A 358 13.85 -4.43 -8.37
CA GLY A 358 14.25 -5.30 -9.48
C GLY A 358 15.07 -4.61 -10.56
N GLY A 359 15.53 -3.37 -10.31
CA GLY A 359 16.32 -2.58 -11.24
C GLY A 359 17.14 -1.49 -10.56
N PHE A 360 18.02 -0.85 -11.32
CA PHE A 360 18.80 0.30 -10.87
C PHE A 360 18.79 1.39 -11.94
N ILE A 361 18.91 2.64 -11.49
CA ILE A 361 19.00 3.81 -12.36
C ILE A 361 20.47 4.26 -12.37
N LEU A 362 21.01 4.49 -13.57
CA LEU A 362 22.34 5.05 -13.74
C LEU A 362 22.19 6.47 -14.30
N ASP A 363 22.37 7.46 -13.43
CA ASP A 363 22.42 8.85 -13.82
C ASP A 363 23.86 9.22 -14.21
N TYR A 364 24.07 9.51 -15.50
CA TYR A 364 25.33 10.01 -16.02
C TYR A 364 25.18 11.46 -16.44
N ILE A 365 25.92 12.35 -15.79
CA ILE A 365 25.93 13.79 -16.10
C ILE A 365 27.20 14.10 -16.86
N SER A 366 27.07 14.49 -18.13
CA SER A 366 28.18 14.96 -18.95
C SER A 366 28.49 16.43 -18.69
N PRO A 367 29.71 16.91 -19.02
CA PRO A 367 30.02 18.33 -19.04
C PRO A 367 29.09 19.10 -19.99
N PRO A 368 28.75 20.36 -19.70
CA PRO A 368 27.95 21.18 -20.61
C PRO A 368 28.60 21.28 -22.00
N GLY A 369 27.80 21.13 -23.07
CA GLY A 369 28.24 21.27 -24.47
C GLY A 369 28.59 19.97 -25.20
N THR A 370 28.30 18.81 -24.61
CA THR A 370 28.39 17.47 -25.26
C THR A 370 27.17 17.11 -26.08
#